data_AF-A0A0M7BFV0-F1
#
_entry.id   AF-A0A0M7BFV0-F1
#
_cell.length_a   1.000
_cell.length_b   1.000
_cell.length_c   1.000
_cell.angle_alpha   90.00
_cell.angle_beta   90.00
_cell.angle_gamma   90.00
#
_symmetry.space_group_name_H-M   'P 1'
#
loop_
_entity.id
_entity.type
_entity.pdbx_description
1 polymer ?
#
loop_
_entity_poly.entity_id
_entity_poly.type
_entity_poly.pdbx_seq_one_letter_code
_entity_poly.pdbx_strand_id
1 'polypeptide(L)'
;MAETKKEANAAFDLFVEIYGAKYEKAVAKLVKDRDELLAFYDFPAEHWKHIRTTNPIESVFATVRNRTRKTKGCLNRKTALAMVFRLMKSAKKKWRKINGPNRLPDVIQGIEFKDGIKQLQTAA
;
A
#
# COMPACT_ATOMS: atom_id res chain seq x y z
N MET A 1 15.56 -7.00 -4.66
CA MET A 1 14.81 -5.73 -4.44
C MET A 1 15.76 -4.82 -3.72
N ALA A 2 15.72 -3.51 -4.01
CA ALA A 2 16.59 -2.57 -3.32
C ALA A 2 16.42 -2.68 -1.80
N GLU A 3 17.53 -2.92 -1.11
CA GLU A 3 17.54 -3.07 0.35
C GLU A 3 17.42 -1.71 1.04
N THR A 4 17.79 -0.64 0.32
CA THR A 4 17.77 0.75 0.81
C THR A 4 16.99 1.68 -0.11
N LYS A 5 16.52 2.80 0.44
CA LYS A 5 15.88 3.89 -0.30
C LYS A 5 16.81 4.47 -1.38
N LYS A 6 18.12 4.48 -1.13
CA LYS A 6 19.12 4.95 -2.11
C LYS A 6 19.18 4.04 -3.34
N GLU A 7 19.27 2.74 -3.14
CA GLU A 7 19.24 1.77 -4.24
C GLU A 7 17.91 1.80 -4.99
N ALA A 8 16.79 1.99 -4.27
CA ALA A 8 15.48 2.10 -4.89
C ALA A 8 15.38 3.32 -5.80
N ASN A 9 15.96 4.44 -5.39
CA ASN A 9 16.07 5.64 -6.20
C ASN A 9 16.89 5.40 -7.47
N ALA A 10 18.07 4.78 -7.37
CA ALA A 10 18.86 4.43 -8.55
C ALA A 10 18.11 3.51 -9.52
N ALA A 11 17.38 2.52 -9.00
CA ALA A 11 16.55 1.63 -9.82
C ALA A 11 15.36 2.37 -10.47
N PHE A 12 14.81 3.37 -9.77
CA PHE A 12 13.75 4.23 -10.28
C PHE A 12 14.25 5.09 -11.45
N ASP A 13 15.44 5.69 -11.32
CA ASP A 13 16.05 6.50 -12.37
C ASP A 13 16.31 5.66 -13.63
N LEU A 14 16.83 4.43 -13.46
CA LEU A 14 16.98 3.48 -14.57
C LEU A 14 15.64 3.14 -15.24
N PHE A 15 14.57 2.97 -14.45
CA PHE A 15 13.23 2.72 -15.01
C PHE A 15 12.73 3.91 -15.84
N VAL A 16 12.95 5.13 -15.37
CA VAL A 16 12.59 6.36 -16.11
C VAL A 16 13.38 6.44 -17.42
N GLU A 17 14.67 6.12 -17.41
CA GLU A 17 15.51 6.12 -18.62
C GLU A 17 15.02 5.12 -19.66
N ILE A 18 14.76 3.87 -19.25
CA ILE A 18 14.36 2.78 -20.16
C ILE A 18 12.95 3.02 -20.74
N TYR A 19 12.01 3.49 -19.93
CA TYR A 19 10.59 3.52 -20.30
C TYR A 19 10.01 4.91 -20.55
N GLY A 20 10.75 5.98 -20.22
CA GLY A 20 10.30 7.37 -20.33
C GLY A 20 9.82 7.72 -21.73
N ALA A 21 10.60 7.37 -22.75
CA ALA A 21 10.24 7.66 -24.15
C ALA A 21 9.00 6.89 -24.64
N LYS A 22 8.77 5.67 -24.12
CA LYS A 22 7.66 4.81 -24.56
C LYS A 22 6.36 5.11 -23.83
N TYR A 23 6.44 5.49 -22.55
CA TYR A 23 5.30 5.63 -21.65
C TYR A 23 5.31 6.94 -20.87
N GLU A 24 5.59 8.04 -21.55
CA GLU A 24 5.77 9.39 -20.96
C GLU A 24 4.74 9.73 -19.87
N LYS A 25 3.44 9.61 -20.17
CA LYS A 25 2.36 9.95 -19.22
C LYS A 25 2.33 9.05 -17.98
N ALA A 26 2.70 7.78 -18.12
CA ALA A 26 2.73 6.85 -16.99
C ALA A 26 3.94 7.12 -16.10
N VAL A 27 5.10 7.32 -16.72
CA VAL A 27 6.35 7.64 -16.03
C VAL A 27 6.26 8.99 -15.32
N ALA A 28 5.66 10.00 -15.95
CA ALA A 28 5.45 11.32 -15.34
C ALA A 28 4.64 11.25 -14.03
N LYS A 29 3.63 10.38 -13.95
CA LYS A 29 2.88 10.16 -12.70
C LYS A 29 3.73 9.53 -11.61
N LEU A 30 4.53 8.52 -11.96
CA LEU A 30 5.42 7.87 -11.00
C LEU A 30 6.48 8.84 -10.49
N VAL A 31 7.07 9.65 -11.38
CA VAL A 31 8.10 10.64 -11.01
C VAL A 31 7.52 11.69 -10.08
N LYS A 32 6.28 12.15 -10.33
CA LYS A 32 5.59 13.12 -9.49
C LYS A 32 5.43 12.62 -8.04
N ASP A 33 5.04 11.37 -7.86
CA ASP A 33 4.71 10.80 -6.56
C ASP A 33 5.86 9.92 -6.01
N ARG A 34 7.10 10.19 -6.44
CA ARG A 34 8.28 9.35 -6.14
C ARG A 34 8.54 9.23 -4.64
N ASP A 35 8.43 10.33 -3.91
CA ASP A 35 8.71 10.36 -2.47
C ASP A 35 7.67 9.54 -1.70
N GLU A 36 6.40 9.66 -2.05
CA GLU A 36 5.31 8.89 -1.46
C GLU A 36 5.43 7.39 -1.78
N LEU A 37 5.83 7.05 -3.01
CA LEU A 37 6.05 5.65 -3.42
C LEU A 37 7.20 4.98 -2.67
N LEU A 38 8.19 5.76 -2.23
CA LEU A 38 9.37 5.27 -1.51
C LEU A 38 9.30 5.52 0.01
N ALA A 39 8.24 6.16 0.52
CA ALA A 39 8.06 6.44 1.94
C ALA A 39 7.99 5.17 2.81
N PHE A 40 7.71 4.00 2.22
CA PHE A 40 7.68 2.74 2.98
C PHE A 40 9.03 2.36 3.60
N TYR A 41 10.16 2.88 3.08
CA TYR A 41 11.49 2.68 3.67
C TYR A 41 11.63 3.33 5.06
N ASP A 42 10.76 4.29 5.38
CA ASP A 42 10.70 4.99 6.67
C ASP A 42 9.84 4.23 7.70
N PHE A 43 9.46 2.98 7.40
CA PHE A 43 8.72 2.05 8.27
C PHE A 43 9.52 0.76 8.49
N PRO A 44 9.23 -0.05 9.53
CA PRO A 44 9.91 -1.30 9.79
C PRO A 44 9.98 -2.22 8.57
N ALA A 45 11.14 -2.86 8.35
CA ALA A 45 11.35 -3.74 7.21
C ALA A 45 10.33 -4.89 7.13
N GLU A 46 9.82 -5.37 8.28
CA GLU A 46 8.81 -6.41 8.32
C GLU A 46 7.47 -5.96 7.69
N HIS A 47 7.19 -4.66 7.69
CA HIS A 47 5.92 -4.08 7.22
C HIS A 47 5.91 -3.81 5.71
N TRP A 48 7.07 -3.69 5.06
CA TRP A 48 7.20 -3.29 3.66
C TRP A 48 6.35 -4.13 2.69
N LYS A 49 6.25 -5.44 2.94
CA LYS A 49 5.43 -6.34 2.10
C LYS A 49 3.95 -5.97 2.15
N HIS A 50 3.47 -5.51 3.30
CA HIS A 50 2.07 -5.14 3.52
C HIS A 50 1.75 -3.73 3.02
N ILE A 51 2.69 -2.79 3.15
CA ILE A 51 2.50 -1.40 2.70
C ILE A 51 2.46 -1.32 1.17
N ARG A 52 3.32 -2.06 0.47
CA ARG A 52 3.43 -1.99 -0.99
C ARG A 52 2.37 -2.78 -1.75
N THR A 53 1.64 -3.67 -1.10
CA THR A 53 0.62 -4.48 -1.78
C THR A 53 -0.72 -3.77 -1.82
N THR A 54 -1.35 -3.74 -2.99
CA THR A 54 -2.72 -3.23 -3.17
C THR A 54 -3.78 -4.30 -2.88
N ASN A 55 -3.38 -5.56 -2.64
CA ASN A 55 -4.29 -6.68 -2.46
C ASN A 55 -5.30 -6.50 -1.31
N PRO A 56 -4.96 -5.93 -0.13
CA PRO A 56 -5.93 -5.64 0.93
C PRO A 56 -7.09 -4.75 0.47
N ILE A 57 -6.86 -3.90 -0.53
CA ILE A 57 -7.87 -3.04 -1.15
C ILE A 57 -8.54 -3.82 -2.30
N GLU A 58 -7.77 -4.26 -3.28
CA GLU A 58 -8.28 -4.84 -4.52
C GLU A 58 -9.10 -6.12 -4.30
N SER A 59 -8.66 -7.02 -3.41
CA SER A 59 -9.35 -8.29 -3.13
C SER A 59 -10.73 -8.06 -2.50
N VAL A 60 -10.82 -7.10 -1.58
CA VAL A 60 -12.09 -6.72 -0.93
C VAL A 60 -13.05 -6.13 -1.96
N PHE A 61 -12.57 -5.19 -2.78
CA PHE A 61 -13.39 -4.55 -3.80
C PHE A 61 -13.72 -5.45 -4.99
N ALA A 62 -12.94 -6.49 -5.28
CA ALA A 62 -13.26 -7.48 -6.30
C ALA A 62 -14.60 -8.17 -6.02
N THR A 63 -14.84 -8.56 -4.76
CA THR A 63 -16.11 -9.19 -4.34
C THR A 63 -17.28 -8.22 -4.46
N VAL A 64 -17.07 -6.97 -4.04
CA VAL A 64 -18.08 -5.90 -4.16
C VAL A 64 -18.44 -5.66 -5.62
N ARG A 65 -17.45 -5.44 -6.50
CA ARG A 65 -17.66 -5.25 -7.94
C ARG A 65 -18.40 -6.41 -8.58
N ASN A 66 -18.01 -7.65 -8.24
CA ASN A 66 -18.68 -8.84 -8.77
C ASN A 66 -20.17 -8.88 -8.39
N ARG A 67 -20.50 -8.61 -7.12
CA ARG A 67 -21.90 -8.61 -6.69
C ARG A 67 -22.69 -7.44 -7.27
N THR A 68 -22.12 -6.23 -7.29
CA THR A 68 -22.73 -5.04 -7.90
C THR A 68 -23.10 -5.29 -9.36
N ARG A 69 -22.22 -5.95 -10.14
CA ARG A 69 -22.50 -6.32 -11.53
C ARG A 69 -23.69 -7.27 -11.65
N LYS A 70 -23.82 -8.23 -10.72
CA LYS A 70 -24.90 -9.24 -10.73
C LYS A 70 -26.24 -8.69 -10.24
N THR A 71 -26.26 -7.64 -9.42
CA THR A 71 -27.48 -7.04 -8.86
C THR A 71 -27.80 -5.67 -9.46
N LYS A 72 -27.25 -5.37 -10.65
CA LYS A 72 -27.47 -4.10 -11.34
C LYS A 72 -28.97 -3.91 -11.60
N GLY A 73 -29.52 -2.76 -11.21
CA GLY A 73 -30.95 -2.44 -11.37
C GLY A 73 -31.87 -2.97 -10.27
N CYS A 74 -31.41 -3.87 -9.40
CA CYS A 74 -32.25 -4.48 -8.34
C CYS A 74 -32.15 -3.76 -6.98
N LEU A 75 -31.27 -2.76 -6.85
CA LEU A 75 -30.94 -2.14 -5.57
C LEU A 75 -31.25 -0.64 -5.58
N ASN A 76 -31.80 -0.16 -4.47
CA ASN A 76 -31.85 1.26 -4.16
C ASN A 76 -30.62 1.64 -3.30
N ARG A 77 -30.44 2.94 -3.02
CA ARG A 77 -29.27 3.44 -2.28
C ARG A 77 -29.06 2.73 -0.93
N LYS A 78 -30.13 2.50 -0.15
CA LYS A 78 -30.04 1.88 1.17
C LYS A 78 -29.65 0.40 1.07
N THR A 79 -30.27 -0.35 0.15
CA THR A 79 -29.97 -1.78 -0.03
C THR A 79 -28.59 -2.01 -0.65
N ALA A 80 -28.13 -1.12 -1.54
CA ALA A 80 -26.77 -1.14 -2.07
C ALA A 80 -25.73 -0.93 -0.96
N LEU A 81 -25.92 0.07 -0.09
CA LEU A 81 -25.02 0.31 1.03
C LEU A 81 -24.96 -0.89 1.98
N ALA A 82 -26.12 -1.46 2.34
CA ALA A 82 -26.20 -2.64 3.19
C ALA A 82 -25.47 -3.85 2.58
N MET A 83 -25.62 -4.07 1.27
CA MET A 83 -24.91 -5.12 0.55
C MET A 83 -23.40 -4.92 0.61
N VAL A 84 -22.90 -3.73 0.25
CA VAL A 84 -21.46 -3.40 0.28
C VAL A 84 -20.90 -3.62 1.68
N PHE A 85 -21.56 -3.08 2.71
CA PHE A 85 -21.16 -3.25 4.11
C PHE A 85 -21.07 -4.71 4.50
N ARG A 86 -22.08 -5.53 4.16
CA ARG A 86 -22.08 -6.96 4.50
C ARG A 86 -20.97 -7.72 3.79
N LEU A 87 -20.68 -7.40 2.52
CA LEU A 87 -19.59 -8.04 1.78
C LEU A 87 -18.22 -7.68 2.37
N MET A 88 -17.99 -6.41 2.73
CA MET A 88 -16.75 -6.00 3.40
C MET A 88 -16.60 -6.67 4.78
N LYS A 89 -17.69 -6.76 5.56
CA LYS A 89 -17.68 -7.45 6.86
C LYS A 89 -17.37 -8.95 6.73
N SER A 90 -17.83 -9.59 5.65
CA SER A 90 -17.49 -10.98 5.35
C SER A 90 -16.02 -11.14 4.95
N ALA A 91 -15.48 -10.22 4.13
CA ALA A 91 -14.07 -10.24 3.72
C ALA A 91 -13.11 -10.06 4.91
N LYS A 92 -13.46 -9.17 5.86
CA LYS A 92 -12.68 -8.91 7.09
C LYS A 92 -12.29 -10.18 7.85
N LYS A 93 -13.14 -11.20 7.86
CA LYS A 93 -12.91 -12.45 8.60
C LYS A 93 -11.65 -13.22 8.14
N LYS A 94 -11.21 -12.99 6.91
CA LYS A 94 -10.05 -13.67 6.31
C LYS A 94 -8.78 -12.81 6.32
N TRP A 95 -8.82 -11.62 6.92
CA TRP A 95 -7.66 -10.73 6.91
C TRP A 95 -6.55 -11.26 7.81
N ARG A 96 -5.35 -11.32 7.24
CA ARG A 96 -4.13 -11.68 7.95
C ARG A 96 -3.62 -10.47 8.72
N LYS A 97 -3.03 -10.70 9.90
CA LYS A 97 -2.29 -9.68 10.65
C LYS A 97 -1.05 -9.22 9.86
N ILE A 98 -0.63 -7.99 10.11
CA ILE A 98 0.65 -7.48 9.61
C ILE A 98 1.81 -8.34 10.15
N ASN A 99 2.89 -8.44 9.37
CA ASN A 99 4.11 -9.08 9.84
C ASN A 99 4.79 -8.16 10.87
N GLY A 100 5.48 -8.72 11.87
CA GLY A 100 6.12 -7.91 12.91
C GLY A 100 5.15 -7.00 13.69
N PRO A 101 4.03 -7.51 14.24
CA PRO A 101 3.07 -6.68 14.98
C PRO A 101 3.69 -6.02 16.21
N ASN A 102 4.78 -6.58 16.74
CA ASN A 102 5.52 -6.06 17.89
C ASN A 102 6.18 -4.70 17.60
N ARG A 103 6.33 -4.30 16.33
CA ARG A 103 6.86 -2.99 15.92
C ARG A 103 5.80 -1.90 15.82
N LEU A 104 4.51 -2.24 15.90
CA LEU A 104 3.43 -1.26 15.82
C LEU A 104 3.51 -0.18 16.91
N PRO A 105 3.84 -0.48 18.19
CA PRO A 105 4.01 0.55 19.21
C PRO A 105 5.10 1.56 18.84
N ASP A 106 6.24 1.10 18.29
CA ASP A 106 7.34 1.98 17.85
C ASP A 106 6.86 2.96 16.77
N VAL A 107 6.06 2.46 15.80
CA VAL A 107 5.48 3.29 14.73
C VAL A 107 4.45 4.28 15.28
N ILE A 108 3.59 3.85 16.21
CA ILE A 108 2.57 4.72 16.84
C ILE A 108 3.22 5.83 17.67
N GLN A 109 4.34 5.54 18.33
CA GLN A 109 5.13 6.51 19.08
C GLN A 109 5.92 7.47 18.19
N GLY A 110 5.93 7.25 16.87
CA GLY A 110 6.66 8.09 15.92
C GLY A 110 8.17 7.89 15.96
N ILE A 111 8.65 6.71 16.38
CA ILE A 111 10.09 6.41 16.32
C ILE A 111 10.53 6.36 14.86
N GLU A 112 11.64 7.03 14.56
CA GLU A 112 12.19 7.05 13.21
C GLU A 112 12.79 5.70 12.80
N PHE A 113 12.46 5.28 11.58
CA PHE A 113 13.10 4.16 10.90
C PHE A 113 13.82 4.70 9.68
N LYS A 114 15.03 4.21 9.44
CA LYS A 114 15.78 4.47 8.22
C LYS A 114 16.09 3.15 7.55
N ASP A 115 15.64 3.00 6.31
CA ASP A 115 15.74 1.73 5.57
C ASP A 115 15.22 0.54 6.39
N GLY A 116 14.13 0.77 7.13
CA GLY A 116 13.47 -0.24 7.95
C GLY A 116 14.17 -0.63 9.24
N ILE A 117 15.27 0.05 9.58
CA ILE A 117 16.02 -0.14 10.83
C ILE A 117 15.65 0.98 11.80
N LYS A 118 15.26 0.59 13.02
CA LYS A 118 14.95 1.51 14.12
C LYS A 118 16.17 2.37 14.44
N GLN A 119 16.01 3.69 14.42
CA GLN A 119 17.06 4.60 14.86
C GLN A 119 16.96 4.75 16.38
N LEU A 120 18.07 4.49 17.08
CA LEU A 120 18.17 4.85 18.49
C LEU A 120 18.26 6.38 18.56
N GLN A 121 17.32 7.04 19.24
CA GLN A 121 17.46 8.45 19.53
C GLN A 121 18.77 8.63 20.30
N THR A 122 19.77 9.22 19.65
CA THR A 122 20.94 9.71 20.36
C THR A 122 20.43 10.90 21.15
N ALA A 123 20.30 10.72 22.48
CA ALA A 123 20.01 11.83 23.37
C ALA A 123 21.10 12.89 23.16
N ALA A 124 20.70 14.07 22.70
CA ALA A 124 21.53 15.25 22.67
C ALA A 124 21.59 15.87 24.08
#